data_AF-A0A7Y1Z2S6-F1
#
_entry.id   AF-A0A7Y1Z2S6-F1
#
_cell.length_a   1.000
_cell.length_b   1.000
_cell.length_c   1.000
_cell.angle_alpha   90.00
_cell.angle_beta   90.00
_cell.angle_gamma   90.00
#
_symmetry.space_group_name_H-M   'P 1'
#
loop_
_entity.id
_entity.type
_entity.pdbx_description
1 polymer ?
#
loop_
_entity_poly.entity_id
_entity_poly.type
_entity_poly.pdbx_seq_one_letter_code
_entity_poly.pdbx_strand_id
1 'polypeptide(L)'
;SEPEAVDWIVFAAQQLVLGPILGIAAGTIGGVLLMRAQNRGLTSATFEGIGAISLAGMAYLGASEIGGNGFIAAFVAGLCFGNTVKGRCKFVYEFTESEGQLLTWGAFFLLGLAMVPEAIEHLDVPMLAIILISLFIVRPLAIWLSLTGTDASPATRLFFGWFGPRGLATALFALVVVQSISGEFGEKVLFLAVNAVWISALLHGLSALPGSKYYAARIAKMGDCAETQPVDD
;
A
#
# COMPACT_ATOMS: atom_id res chain seq x y z
N SER A 1 -5.77 32.00 16.09
CA SER A 1 -6.11 31.07 15.00
C SER A 1 -4.91 30.68 14.13
N GLU A 2 -3.66 31.00 14.51
CA GLU A 2 -2.43 30.47 13.87
C GLU A 2 -1.73 29.29 14.58
N PRO A 3 -1.92 28.98 15.90
CA PRO A 3 -1.13 27.92 16.54
C PRO A 3 -1.48 26.51 16.05
N GLU A 4 -2.75 26.23 15.72
CA GLU A 4 -3.15 24.91 15.22
C GLU A 4 -2.49 24.56 13.88
N ALA A 5 -2.38 25.52 12.95
CA ALA A 5 -1.80 25.25 11.63
C ALA A 5 -0.30 24.94 11.69
N VAL A 6 0.43 25.64 12.58
CA VAL A 6 1.86 25.36 12.82
C VAL A 6 2.03 23.98 13.45
N ASP A 7 1.18 23.60 14.40
CA ASP A 7 1.20 22.28 15.04
C ASP A 7 0.92 21.15 14.03
N TRP A 8 -0.03 21.33 13.11
CA TRP A 8 -0.32 20.35 12.05
C TRP A 8 0.85 20.18 11.07
N ILE A 9 1.55 21.27 10.71
CA ILE A 9 2.72 21.21 9.83
C ILE A 9 3.87 20.48 10.53
N VAL A 10 4.14 20.80 11.80
CA VAL A 10 5.18 20.12 12.57
C VAL A 10 4.85 18.64 12.73
N PHE A 11 3.60 18.30 13.05
CA PHE A 11 3.14 16.91 13.14
C PHE A 11 3.31 16.17 11.80
N ALA A 12 2.86 16.75 10.69
CA ALA A 12 3.02 16.15 9.36
C ALA A 12 4.49 15.96 9.00
N ALA A 13 5.34 16.95 9.30
CA ALA A 13 6.79 16.86 9.09
C ALA A 13 7.41 15.74 9.94
N GLN A 14 7.03 15.60 11.21
CA GLN A 14 7.50 14.51 12.07
C GLN A 14 7.14 13.14 11.49
N GLN A 15 5.88 12.95 11.07
CA GLN A 15 5.41 11.70 10.47
C GLN A 15 6.16 11.36 9.16
N LEU A 16 6.40 12.37 8.32
CA LEU A 16 7.05 12.21 7.00
C LEU A 16 8.58 12.17 7.06
N VAL A 17 9.21 12.58 8.16
CA VAL A 17 10.68 12.63 8.28
C VAL A 17 11.20 11.52 9.19
N LEU A 18 10.64 11.37 10.39
CA LEU A 18 11.17 10.41 11.38
C LEU A 18 10.98 8.96 10.92
N GLY A 19 9.83 8.66 10.31
CA GLY A 19 9.54 7.34 9.75
C GLY A 19 10.59 6.91 8.70
N PRO A 20 10.79 7.67 7.62
CA PRO A 20 11.81 7.36 6.62
C PRO A 20 13.24 7.30 7.17
N ILE A 21 13.64 8.21 8.06
CA ILE A 21 15.00 8.17 8.65
C ILE A 21 15.24 6.84 9.35
N LEU A 22 14.30 6.43 10.21
CA LEU A 22 14.42 5.15 10.91
C LEU A 22 14.33 3.98 9.94
N GLY A 23 13.45 4.05 8.95
CA GLY A 23 13.31 3.04 7.90
C GLY A 23 14.63 2.84 7.12
N ILE A 24 15.27 3.93 6.69
CA ILE A 24 16.57 3.88 5.99
C ILE A 24 17.61 3.23 6.90
N ALA A 25 17.72 3.70 8.15
CA ALA A 25 18.69 3.16 9.10
C ALA A 25 18.46 1.65 9.33
N ALA A 26 17.23 1.25 9.67
CA ALA A 26 16.88 -0.15 9.90
C ALA A 26 17.11 -1.01 8.66
N GLY A 27 16.60 -0.59 7.49
CA GLY A 27 16.71 -1.31 6.22
C GLY A 27 18.16 -1.53 5.78
N THR A 28 18.97 -0.46 5.77
CA THR A 28 20.38 -0.54 5.36
C THR A 28 21.22 -1.31 6.37
N ILE A 29 21.09 -1.03 7.68
CA ILE A 29 21.85 -1.74 8.71
C ILE A 29 21.45 -3.23 8.72
N GLY A 30 20.15 -3.52 8.69
CA GLY A 30 19.62 -4.88 8.65
C GLY A 30 20.11 -5.65 7.43
N GLY A 31 20.08 -5.03 6.24
CA GLY A 31 20.60 -5.63 5.01
C GLY A 31 22.10 -5.92 5.11
N VAL A 32 22.91 -4.96 5.56
CA VAL A 32 24.36 -5.15 5.72
C VAL A 32 24.68 -6.24 6.75
N LEU A 33 23.97 -6.27 7.88
CA LEU A 33 24.14 -7.30 8.90
C LEU A 33 23.79 -8.69 8.37
N LEU A 34 22.69 -8.81 7.63
CA LEU A 34 22.29 -10.05 6.99
C LEU A 34 23.35 -10.54 5.99
N MET A 35 23.82 -9.65 5.12
CA MET A 35 24.86 -9.99 4.14
C MET A 35 26.16 -10.44 4.83
N ARG A 36 26.54 -9.80 5.94
CA ARG A 36 27.70 -10.21 6.73
C ARG A 36 27.51 -11.56 7.41
N ALA A 37 26.32 -11.83 7.94
CA ALA A 37 25.98 -13.11 8.55
C ALA A 37 26.02 -14.24 7.51
N GLN A 38 25.43 -14.03 6.33
CA GLN A 38 25.48 -14.96 5.20
C GLN A 38 26.92 -15.25 4.76
N ASN A 39 27.74 -14.21 4.53
CA ASN A 39 29.12 -14.38 4.10
C ASN A 39 29.98 -15.15 5.12
N ARG A 40 29.59 -15.15 6.40
CA ARG A 40 30.27 -15.87 7.48
C ARG A 40 29.65 -17.24 7.78
N GLY A 41 28.60 -17.66 7.04
CA GLY A 41 27.90 -18.91 7.28
C GLY A 41 27.18 -18.98 8.63
N LEU A 42 26.78 -17.82 9.19
CA LEU A 42 26.17 -17.72 10.52
C LEU A 42 24.64 -17.82 10.50
N THR A 43 24.03 -17.97 9.33
CA THR A 43 22.57 -17.99 9.15
C THR A 43 22.17 -19.07 8.15
N SER A 44 20.88 -19.40 8.14
CA SER A 44 20.24 -20.24 7.13
C SER A 44 19.11 -19.47 6.47
N ALA A 45 18.67 -19.93 5.28
CA ALA A 45 17.60 -19.31 4.51
C ALA A 45 16.35 -19.01 5.37
N THR A 46 15.91 -19.95 6.20
CA THR A 46 14.76 -19.78 7.10
C THR A 46 14.92 -18.60 8.06
N PHE A 47 16.09 -18.49 8.72
CA PHE A 47 16.35 -17.39 9.64
C PHE A 47 16.50 -16.04 8.94
N GLU A 48 16.96 -16.03 7.68
CA GLU A 48 17.03 -14.81 6.88
C GLU A 48 15.64 -14.26 6.57
N GLY A 49 14.70 -15.13 6.19
CA GLY A 49 13.30 -14.76 5.97
C GLY A 49 12.62 -14.22 7.23
N ILE A 50 12.77 -14.93 8.35
CA ILE A 50 12.26 -14.48 9.66
C ILE A 50 12.91 -13.14 10.06
N GLY A 51 14.21 -12.98 9.79
CA GLY A 51 14.95 -11.75 10.04
C GLY A 51 14.39 -10.56 9.26
N ALA A 52 13.99 -10.75 8.01
CA ALA A 52 13.40 -9.70 7.19
C ALA A 52 12.03 -9.23 7.72
N ILE A 53 11.15 -10.15 8.12
CA ILE A 53 9.86 -9.80 8.76
C ILE A 53 10.08 -9.10 10.11
N SER A 54 11.03 -9.62 10.89
CA SER A 54 11.41 -9.01 12.18
C SER A 54 11.94 -7.59 12.00
N LEU A 55 12.71 -7.34 10.94
CA LEU A 55 13.21 -6.01 10.58
C LEU A 55 12.07 -5.04 10.26
N ALA A 56 11.07 -5.49 9.49
CA ALA A 56 9.89 -4.68 9.17
C ALA A 56 9.11 -4.32 10.46
N GLY A 57 8.90 -5.29 11.36
CA GLY A 57 8.27 -5.05 12.66
C GLY A 57 9.07 -4.10 13.56
N MET A 58 10.39 -4.26 13.61
CA MET A 58 11.28 -3.36 14.36
C MET A 58 11.24 -1.93 13.82
N ALA A 59 11.24 -1.75 12.48
CA ALA A 59 11.11 -0.44 11.88
C ALA A 59 9.75 0.22 12.19
N TYR A 60 8.67 -0.56 12.14
CA TYR A 60 7.32 -0.08 12.48
C TYR A 60 7.22 0.38 13.93
N LEU A 61 7.60 -0.50 14.87
CA LEU A 61 7.49 -0.22 16.31
C LEU A 61 8.44 0.89 16.72
N GLY A 62 9.69 0.84 16.26
CA GLY A 62 10.69 1.86 16.57
C GLY A 62 10.28 3.25 16.09
N ALA A 63 9.64 3.36 14.91
CA ALA A 63 9.19 4.66 14.41
C ALA A 63 8.00 5.18 15.23
N SER A 64 7.11 4.30 15.63
CA SER A 64 5.94 4.64 16.45
C SER A 64 6.35 5.20 17.82
N GLU A 65 7.40 4.66 18.44
CA GLU A 65 7.93 5.13 19.74
C GLU A 65 8.55 6.53 19.66
N ILE A 66 9.18 6.88 18.54
CA ILE A 66 9.80 8.21 18.35
C ILE A 66 8.84 9.24 17.74
N GLY A 67 7.55 8.91 17.62
CA GLY A 67 6.53 9.80 17.05
C GLY A 67 6.56 9.92 15.52
N GLY A 68 7.20 8.98 14.83
CA GLY A 68 7.16 8.83 13.37
C GLY A 68 6.08 7.86 12.89
N ASN A 69 5.88 7.79 11.57
CA ASN A 69 4.90 6.87 11.00
C ASN A 69 5.49 5.46 10.82
N GLY A 70 4.99 4.49 11.59
CA GLY A 70 5.44 3.10 11.54
C GLY A 70 5.26 2.43 10.16
N PHE A 71 4.17 2.73 9.44
CA PHE A 71 3.94 2.17 8.10
C PHE A 71 4.97 2.67 7.09
N ILE A 72 5.25 3.98 7.10
CA ILE A 72 6.26 4.58 6.24
C ILE A 72 7.65 4.01 6.59
N ALA A 73 7.97 3.87 7.88
CA ALA A 73 9.24 3.30 8.32
C ALA A 73 9.45 1.87 7.83
N ALA A 74 8.45 0.99 7.98
CA ALA A 74 8.52 -0.39 7.51
C ALA A 74 8.66 -0.46 5.98
N PHE A 75 7.92 0.37 5.24
CA PHE A 75 8.01 0.45 3.78
C PHE A 75 9.41 0.88 3.32
N VAL A 76 9.94 1.96 3.89
CA VAL A 76 11.28 2.47 3.55
C VAL A 76 12.37 1.49 3.98
N ALA A 77 12.21 0.80 5.11
CA ALA A 77 13.12 -0.27 5.51
C ALA A 77 13.15 -1.39 4.48
N GLY A 78 12.00 -1.84 3.98
CA GLY A 78 11.91 -2.84 2.91
C GLY A 78 12.62 -2.39 1.63
N LEU A 79 12.43 -1.14 1.20
CA LEU A 79 13.13 -0.56 0.03
C LEU A 79 14.65 -0.54 0.21
N CYS A 80 15.14 -0.01 1.33
CA CYS A 80 16.57 0.09 1.61
C CYS A 80 17.22 -1.30 1.81
N PHE A 81 16.51 -2.21 2.47
CA PHE A 81 16.93 -3.60 2.63
C PHE A 81 17.06 -4.29 1.27
N GLY A 82 16.01 -4.22 0.44
CA GLY A 82 15.99 -4.80 -0.91
C GLY A 82 17.10 -4.27 -1.80
N ASN A 83 17.38 -2.96 -1.74
CA ASN A 83 18.51 -2.36 -2.46
C ASN A 83 19.87 -2.89 -1.96
N THR A 84 20.00 -3.13 -0.66
CA THR A 84 21.24 -3.64 -0.05
C THR A 84 21.50 -5.11 -0.38
N VAL A 85 20.45 -5.94 -0.45
CA VAL A 85 20.55 -7.39 -0.69
C VAL A 85 20.25 -7.80 -2.15
N LYS A 86 20.17 -6.82 -3.05
CA LYS A 86 19.80 -6.98 -4.46
C LYS A 86 20.58 -8.11 -5.12
N GLY A 87 19.86 -9.06 -5.72
CA GLY A 87 20.42 -10.19 -6.45
C GLY A 87 21.05 -11.32 -5.60
N ARG A 88 21.03 -11.23 -4.26
CA ARG A 88 21.72 -12.21 -3.38
C ARG A 88 20.80 -13.04 -2.49
N CYS A 89 19.57 -12.59 -2.27
CA CYS A 89 18.65 -13.21 -1.28
C CYS A 89 17.30 -13.60 -1.89
N LYS A 90 17.29 -14.43 -2.93
CA LYS A 90 16.06 -14.87 -3.61
C LYS A 90 15.02 -15.48 -2.65
N PHE A 91 15.47 -16.36 -1.75
CA PHE A 91 14.58 -16.98 -0.75
C PHE A 91 13.90 -15.94 0.15
N VAL A 92 14.62 -14.90 0.58
CA VAL A 92 14.05 -13.85 1.45
C VAL A 92 12.89 -13.16 0.74
N TYR A 93 13.04 -12.82 -0.54
CA TYR A 93 11.96 -12.21 -1.32
C TYR A 93 10.75 -13.14 -1.43
N GLU A 94 10.95 -14.39 -1.86
CA GLU A 94 9.87 -15.37 -2.01
C GLU A 94 9.15 -15.64 -0.68
N PHE A 95 9.90 -15.74 0.42
CA PHE A 95 9.37 -15.93 1.76
C PHE A 95 8.55 -14.72 2.20
N THR A 96 9.10 -13.50 2.11
CA THR A 96 8.39 -12.28 2.52
C THR A 96 7.15 -12.02 1.68
N GLU A 97 7.18 -12.34 0.38
CA GLU A 97 6.02 -12.24 -0.50
C GLU A 97 4.93 -13.25 -0.09
N SER A 98 5.31 -14.50 0.14
CA SER A 98 4.38 -15.56 0.53
C SER A 98 3.71 -15.27 1.88
N GLU A 99 4.51 -14.90 2.88
CA GLU A 99 4.00 -14.54 4.22
C GLU A 99 3.15 -13.26 4.16
N GLY A 100 3.59 -12.24 3.40
CA GLY A 100 2.82 -11.01 3.19
C GLY A 100 1.47 -11.28 2.52
N GLN A 101 1.42 -12.19 1.55
CA GLN A 101 0.21 -12.60 0.87
C GLN A 101 -0.73 -13.37 1.80
N LEU A 102 -0.20 -14.29 2.63
CA LEU A 102 -0.97 -15.01 3.64
C LEU A 102 -1.59 -14.06 4.67
N LEU A 103 -0.80 -13.12 5.21
CA LEU A 103 -1.29 -12.10 6.14
C LEU A 103 -2.36 -11.22 5.49
N THR A 104 -2.16 -10.84 4.23
CA THR A 104 -3.14 -10.04 3.47
C THR A 104 -4.46 -10.78 3.30
N TRP A 105 -4.42 -12.07 2.91
CA TRP A 105 -5.62 -12.90 2.81
C TRP A 105 -6.30 -13.10 4.15
N GLY A 106 -5.54 -13.40 5.20
CA GLY A 106 -6.07 -13.54 6.56
C GLY A 106 -6.78 -12.28 7.01
N ALA A 107 -6.17 -11.11 6.80
CA ALA A 107 -6.77 -9.84 7.18
C ALA A 107 -8.01 -9.48 6.34
N PHE A 108 -8.00 -9.70 5.02
CA PHE A 108 -9.23 -9.53 4.22
C PHE A 108 -10.33 -10.50 4.63
N PHE A 109 -10.00 -11.75 4.95
CA PHE A 109 -10.96 -12.75 5.41
C PHE A 109 -11.58 -12.34 6.74
N LEU A 110 -10.76 -11.99 7.74
CA LEU A 110 -11.23 -11.57 9.05
C LEU A 110 -12.04 -10.27 8.98
N LEU A 111 -11.56 -9.27 8.25
CA LEU A 111 -12.25 -8.00 8.07
C LEU A 111 -13.55 -8.18 7.29
N GLY A 112 -13.52 -9.01 6.25
CA GLY A 112 -14.69 -9.38 5.47
C GLY A 112 -15.76 -10.03 6.34
N LEU A 113 -15.39 -11.05 7.11
CA LEU A 113 -16.29 -11.78 7.99
C LEU A 113 -16.85 -10.90 9.11
N ALA A 114 -16.00 -10.07 9.73
CA ALA A 114 -16.38 -9.29 10.90
C ALA A 114 -17.16 -8.01 10.57
N MET A 115 -16.83 -7.33 9.46
CA MET A 115 -17.28 -5.95 9.23
C MET A 115 -18.20 -5.79 8.03
N VAL A 116 -18.12 -6.65 7.00
CA VAL A 116 -18.91 -6.46 5.77
C VAL A 116 -20.42 -6.63 6.00
N PRO A 117 -20.93 -7.60 6.79
CA PRO A 117 -22.36 -7.73 7.02
C PRO A 117 -22.97 -6.44 7.60
N GLU A 118 -22.38 -5.92 8.67
CA GLU A 118 -22.83 -4.68 9.30
C GLU A 118 -22.62 -3.46 8.40
N ALA A 119 -21.51 -3.39 7.65
CA ALA A 119 -21.29 -2.30 6.69
C ALA A 119 -22.36 -2.26 5.60
N ILE A 120 -22.83 -3.42 5.11
CA ILE A 120 -23.90 -3.50 4.11
C ILE A 120 -25.22 -2.98 4.68
N GLU A 121 -25.53 -3.29 5.95
CA GLU A 121 -26.75 -2.78 6.60
C GLU A 121 -26.76 -1.25 6.71
N HIS A 122 -25.58 -0.64 6.85
CA HIS A 122 -25.40 0.81 6.93
C HIS A 122 -25.09 1.47 5.58
N LEU A 123 -25.15 0.73 4.47
CA LEU A 123 -24.91 1.26 3.14
C LEU A 123 -26.13 2.03 2.62
N ASP A 124 -26.07 3.36 2.74
CA ASP A 124 -27.07 4.26 2.18
C ASP A 124 -26.69 4.78 0.79
N VAL A 125 -27.65 5.43 0.12
CA VAL A 125 -27.46 5.98 -1.23
C VAL A 125 -26.35 7.05 -1.27
N PRO A 126 -26.28 8.01 -0.31
CA PRO A 126 -25.18 8.96 -0.24
C PRO A 126 -23.79 8.30 -0.12
N MET A 127 -23.63 7.31 0.75
CA MET A 127 -22.38 6.57 0.94
C MET A 127 -21.98 5.84 -0.34
N LEU A 128 -22.93 5.14 -0.96
CA LEU A 128 -22.70 4.46 -2.24
C LEU A 128 -22.27 5.46 -3.32
N ALA A 129 -22.93 6.62 -3.42
CA ALA A 129 -22.57 7.66 -4.37
C ALA A 129 -21.13 8.18 -4.14
N ILE A 130 -20.74 8.43 -2.89
CA ILE A 130 -19.36 8.83 -2.54
C ILE A 130 -18.35 7.77 -2.98
N ILE A 131 -18.65 6.49 -2.73
CA ILE A 131 -17.78 5.37 -3.13
C ILE A 131 -17.61 5.34 -4.65
N LEU A 132 -18.72 5.38 -5.40
CA LEU A 132 -18.68 5.33 -6.86
C LEU A 132 -17.98 6.56 -7.45
N ILE A 133 -18.29 7.77 -6.98
CA ILE A 133 -17.58 8.99 -7.40
C ILE A 133 -16.09 8.86 -7.12
N SER A 134 -15.73 8.34 -5.95
CA SER A 134 -14.33 8.16 -5.59
C SER A 134 -13.60 7.16 -6.51
N LEU A 135 -14.27 6.07 -6.91
CA LEU A 135 -13.69 5.02 -7.76
C LEU A 135 -13.64 5.40 -9.24
N PHE A 136 -14.70 6.02 -9.77
CA PHE A 136 -14.84 6.28 -11.21
C PHE A 136 -14.39 7.68 -11.63
N ILE A 137 -14.31 8.65 -10.71
CA ILE A 137 -13.99 10.04 -11.03
C ILE A 137 -12.73 10.48 -10.31
N VAL A 138 -12.76 10.53 -8.98
CA VAL A 138 -11.68 11.12 -8.17
C VAL A 138 -10.36 10.40 -8.44
N ARG A 139 -10.38 9.07 -8.43
CA ARG A 139 -9.16 8.28 -8.57
C ARG A 139 -8.59 8.30 -10.00
N PRO A 140 -9.36 8.05 -11.07
CA PRO A 140 -8.85 8.22 -12.43
C PRO A 140 -8.31 9.62 -12.69
N LEU A 141 -8.98 10.66 -12.17
CA LEU A 141 -8.51 12.04 -12.29
C LEU A 141 -7.18 12.26 -11.57
N ALA A 142 -7.05 11.77 -10.33
CA ALA A 142 -5.81 11.89 -9.55
C ALA A 142 -4.62 11.23 -10.26
N ILE A 143 -4.82 10.03 -10.81
CA ILE A 143 -3.78 9.32 -11.59
C ILE A 143 -3.48 10.05 -12.90
N TRP A 144 -4.49 10.60 -13.56
CA TRP A 144 -4.28 11.37 -14.78
C TRP A 144 -3.44 12.62 -14.54
N LEU A 145 -3.73 13.32 -13.43
CA LEU A 145 -2.96 14.49 -13.00
C LEU A 145 -1.53 14.09 -12.61
N SER A 146 -1.33 12.99 -11.88
CA SER A 146 0.02 12.53 -11.50
C SER A 146 0.87 12.09 -12.70
N LEU A 147 0.24 11.66 -13.80
CA LEU A 147 0.89 11.30 -15.06
C LEU A 147 0.94 12.48 -16.05
N THR A 148 0.57 13.68 -15.62
CA THR A 148 0.72 14.87 -16.48
C THR A 148 2.21 15.17 -16.65
N GLY A 149 2.66 15.22 -17.90
CA GLY A 149 4.09 15.39 -18.24
C GLY A 149 4.81 14.08 -18.58
N THR A 150 4.17 12.91 -18.45
CA THR A 150 4.72 11.64 -18.94
C THR A 150 4.23 11.32 -20.36
N ASP A 151 4.90 10.37 -21.00
CA ASP A 151 4.60 9.78 -22.31
C ASP A 151 3.50 8.72 -22.27
N ALA A 152 2.93 8.43 -21.09
CA ALA A 152 1.86 7.45 -20.94
C ALA A 152 0.62 7.84 -21.77
N SER A 153 0.16 6.92 -22.61
CA SER A 153 -1.01 7.10 -23.45
C SER A 153 -2.30 7.27 -22.62
N PRO A 154 -3.35 7.88 -23.17
CA PRO A 154 -4.66 7.96 -22.52
C PRO A 154 -5.22 6.62 -22.06
N ALA A 155 -4.95 5.54 -22.81
CA ALA A 155 -5.38 4.19 -22.45
C ALA A 155 -4.66 3.69 -21.18
N THR A 156 -3.36 3.92 -21.09
CA THR A 156 -2.53 3.60 -19.92
C THR A 156 -2.92 4.41 -18.70
N ARG A 157 -3.14 5.71 -18.85
CA ARG A 157 -3.59 6.59 -17.75
C ARG A 157 -4.94 6.12 -17.19
N LEU A 158 -5.90 5.79 -18.06
CA LEU A 158 -7.20 5.27 -17.64
C LEU A 158 -7.08 3.88 -17.01
N PHE A 159 -6.22 3.02 -17.57
CA PHE A 159 -5.97 1.68 -17.03
C PHE A 159 -5.36 1.74 -15.63
N PHE A 160 -4.35 2.59 -15.40
CA PHE A 160 -3.79 2.83 -14.05
C PHE A 160 -4.79 3.51 -13.11
N GLY A 161 -5.59 4.44 -13.65
CA GLY A 161 -6.68 5.10 -12.94
C GLY A 161 -7.73 4.12 -12.42
N TRP A 162 -8.04 3.08 -13.20
CA TRP A 162 -8.97 2.02 -12.83
C TRP A 162 -8.29 0.95 -11.96
N PHE A 163 -7.20 0.31 -12.40
CA PHE A 163 -6.62 -0.86 -11.72
C PHE A 163 -5.69 -0.53 -10.54
N GLY A 164 -6.28 -0.25 -9.38
CA GLY A 164 -5.57 0.05 -8.13
C GLY A 164 -6.55 -0.01 -6.95
N PRO A 165 -7.10 -1.21 -6.70
CA PRO A 165 -8.22 -1.39 -5.78
C PRO A 165 -7.95 -0.75 -4.41
N ARG A 166 -9.01 -0.24 -3.76
CA ARG A 166 -8.95 0.14 -2.35
C ARG A 166 -8.50 -1.08 -1.54
N GLY A 167 -7.32 -0.95 -0.93
CA GLY A 167 -6.69 -2.05 -0.21
C GLY A 167 -7.07 -2.09 1.28
N LEU A 168 -6.53 -3.10 1.95
CA LEU A 168 -6.62 -3.32 3.40
C LEU A 168 -6.27 -2.08 4.22
N ALA A 169 -5.28 -1.30 3.77
CA ALA A 169 -4.85 -0.08 4.47
C ALA A 169 -6.00 0.93 4.69
N THR A 170 -6.95 1.03 3.76
CA THR A 170 -8.10 1.95 3.91
C THR A 170 -8.96 1.56 5.13
N ALA A 171 -9.29 0.28 5.25
CA ALA A 171 -10.11 -0.19 6.36
C ALA A 171 -9.32 -0.25 7.68
N LEU A 172 -8.02 -0.59 7.62
CA LEU A 172 -7.13 -0.53 8.79
C LEU A 172 -7.04 0.89 9.36
N PHE A 173 -6.81 1.90 8.52
CA PHE A 173 -6.74 3.29 9.00
C PHE A 173 -8.08 3.76 9.56
N ALA A 174 -9.20 3.36 8.95
CA ALA A 174 -10.51 3.65 9.52
C ALA A 174 -10.68 3.02 10.90
N LEU A 175 -10.25 1.77 11.12
CA LEU A 175 -10.28 1.10 12.42
C LEU A 175 -9.37 1.75 13.47
N VAL A 176 -8.23 2.29 13.07
CA VAL A 176 -7.32 3.01 13.98
C VAL A 176 -7.91 4.36 14.37
N VAL A 177 -8.47 5.09 13.39
CA VAL A 177 -8.93 6.47 13.59
C VAL A 177 -10.34 6.54 14.18
N VAL A 178 -11.20 5.53 13.99
CA VAL A 178 -12.58 5.54 14.50
C VAL A 178 -12.63 5.77 16.01
N GLN A 179 -11.67 5.24 16.76
CA GLN A 179 -11.60 5.43 18.22
C GLN A 179 -11.25 6.87 18.62
N SER A 180 -10.67 7.64 17.70
CA SER A 180 -10.29 9.05 17.90
C SER A 180 -11.38 10.02 17.42
N ILE A 181 -12.37 9.55 16.67
CA ILE A 181 -13.49 10.36 16.19
C ILE A 181 -14.69 10.11 17.12
N SER A 182 -15.26 11.19 17.66
CA SER A 182 -16.39 11.07 18.58
C SER A 182 -17.67 10.60 17.89
N GLY A 183 -18.29 9.54 18.43
CA GLY A 183 -19.68 9.16 18.19
C GLY A 183 -20.00 8.70 16.75
N GLU A 184 -21.22 9.01 16.30
CA GLU A 184 -21.83 8.52 15.05
C GLU A 184 -21.01 8.81 13.78
N PHE A 185 -20.19 9.87 13.77
CA PHE A 185 -19.33 10.20 12.63
C PHE A 185 -18.20 9.18 12.45
N GLY A 186 -17.66 8.64 13.54
CA GLY A 186 -16.61 7.61 13.46
C GLY A 186 -17.12 6.35 12.78
N GLU A 187 -18.30 5.88 13.19
CA GLU A 187 -18.96 4.71 12.61
C GLU A 187 -19.26 4.90 11.11
N LYS A 188 -19.77 6.08 10.73
CA LYS A 188 -19.99 6.41 9.31
C LYS A 188 -18.70 6.35 8.48
N VAL A 189 -17.58 6.86 9.01
CA VAL A 189 -16.28 6.78 8.33
C VAL A 189 -15.80 5.34 8.21
N LEU A 190 -15.98 4.53 9.27
CA LEU A 190 -15.63 3.12 9.27
C LEU A 190 -16.44 2.35 8.22
N PHE A 191 -17.77 2.47 8.23
CA PHE A 191 -18.63 1.78 7.26
C PHE A 191 -18.42 2.28 5.84
N LEU A 192 -18.16 3.57 5.63
CA LEU A 192 -17.75 4.11 4.32
C LEU A 192 -16.47 3.43 3.84
N ALA A 193 -15.45 3.32 4.70
CA ALA A 193 -14.17 2.70 4.36
C ALA A 193 -14.33 1.20 4.05
N VAL A 194 -15.04 0.44 4.89
CA VAL A 194 -15.28 -1.00 4.69
C VAL A 194 -16.09 -1.24 3.41
N ASN A 195 -17.17 -0.47 3.18
CA ASN A 195 -17.95 -0.56 1.95
C ASN A 195 -17.12 -0.23 0.72
N ALA A 196 -16.31 0.83 0.77
CA ALA A 196 -15.40 1.18 -0.33
C ALA A 196 -14.42 0.04 -0.64
N VAL A 197 -13.88 -0.63 0.38
CA VAL A 197 -12.91 -1.72 0.22
C VAL A 197 -13.53 -2.93 -0.45
N TRP A 198 -14.64 -3.47 0.04
CA TRP A 198 -15.21 -4.69 -0.55
C TRP A 198 -15.82 -4.43 -1.94
N ILE A 199 -16.51 -3.29 -2.14
CA ILE A 199 -17.04 -2.90 -3.46
C ILE A 199 -15.89 -2.76 -4.45
N SER A 200 -14.80 -2.08 -4.06
CA SER A 200 -13.62 -1.95 -4.90
C SER A 200 -13.01 -3.32 -5.20
N ALA A 201 -12.79 -4.16 -4.19
CA ALA A 201 -12.19 -5.48 -4.38
C ALA A 201 -13.00 -6.34 -5.36
N LEU A 202 -14.33 -6.34 -5.26
CA LEU A 202 -15.19 -7.05 -6.21
C LEU A 202 -15.14 -6.45 -7.62
N LEU A 203 -15.33 -5.14 -7.78
CA LEU A 203 -15.33 -4.51 -9.11
C LEU A 203 -13.99 -4.68 -9.83
N HIS A 204 -12.87 -4.54 -9.11
CA HIS A 204 -11.54 -4.70 -9.70
C HIS A 204 -11.20 -6.17 -9.92
N GLY A 205 -11.59 -7.06 -9.00
CA GLY A 205 -11.41 -8.50 -9.16
C GLY A 205 -12.14 -9.06 -10.38
N LEU A 206 -13.42 -8.70 -10.54
CA LEU A 206 -14.24 -9.11 -11.69
C LEU A 206 -13.74 -8.51 -13.01
N SER A 207 -13.19 -7.30 -12.98
CA SER A 207 -12.68 -6.62 -14.18
C SER A 207 -11.21 -6.90 -14.50
N ALA A 208 -10.43 -7.53 -13.60
CA ALA A 208 -8.99 -7.72 -13.74
C ALA A 208 -8.60 -8.48 -15.02
N LEU A 209 -9.14 -9.68 -15.21
CA LEU A 209 -8.85 -10.50 -16.38
C LEU A 209 -9.38 -9.91 -17.71
N PRO A 210 -10.64 -9.48 -17.82
CA PRO A 210 -11.11 -8.88 -19.07
C PRO A 210 -10.42 -7.54 -19.36
N GLY A 211 -10.15 -6.73 -18.34
CA GLY A 211 -9.50 -5.44 -18.48
C GLY A 211 -8.04 -5.55 -18.90
N SER A 212 -7.28 -6.50 -18.34
CA SER A 212 -5.89 -6.72 -18.77
C SER A 212 -5.81 -7.18 -20.22
N LYS A 213 -6.69 -8.09 -20.65
CA LYS A 213 -6.81 -8.52 -22.06
C LYS A 213 -7.17 -7.36 -22.98
N TYR A 214 -8.15 -6.54 -22.58
CA TYR A 214 -8.56 -5.37 -23.35
C TYR A 214 -7.41 -4.35 -23.49
N TYR A 215 -6.71 -4.06 -22.39
CA TYR A 215 -5.57 -3.16 -22.38
C TYR A 215 -4.43 -3.67 -23.28
N ALA A 216 -4.03 -4.94 -23.12
CA ALA A 216 -3.01 -5.55 -23.96
C ALA A 216 -3.39 -5.49 -25.46
N ALA A 217 -4.63 -5.80 -25.81
CA ALA A 217 -5.11 -5.70 -27.19
C ALA A 217 -5.18 -4.26 -27.71
N ARG A 218 -5.37 -3.26 -26.83
CA ARG A 218 -5.40 -1.84 -27.19
C ARG A 218 -3.99 -1.31 -27.43
N ILE A 219 -3.04 -1.62 -26.55
CA ILE A 219 -1.63 -1.22 -26.68
C ILE A 219 -0.99 -1.89 -27.90
N ALA A 220 -1.24 -3.17 -28.15
CA ALA A 220 -0.74 -3.87 -29.34
C ALA A 220 -1.17 -3.21 -30.68
N LYS A 221 -2.27 -2.43 -30.67
CA LYS A 221 -2.75 -1.69 -31.84
C LYS A 221 -2.19 -0.28 -31.96
N MET A 222 -1.51 0.24 -30.93
CA MET A 222 -0.96 1.60 -30.92
C MET A 222 0.36 1.73 -31.69
N GLY A 223 0.95 0.62 -32.16
CA GLY A 223 2.20 0.66 -32.91
C GLY A 223 3.38 0.98 -32.00
N ASP A 224 4.28 1.85 -32.46
CA ASP A 224 5.46 2.26 -31.69
C ASP A 224 5.08 3.37 -30.68
N CYS A 225 4.77 2.97 -29.44
CA CYS A 225 4.51 3.87 -28.33
C CYS A 225 5.41 3.55 -27.13
N ALA A 226 5.48 4.45 -26.15
CA ALA A 226 6.31 4.27 -24.95
C ALA A 226 6.04 2.91 -24.26
N GLU A 227 4.79 2.46 -24.27
CA GLU A 227 4.36 1.21 -23.65
C GLU A 227 4.77 -0.06 -24.41
N THR A 228 5.21 0.06 -25.66
CA THR A 228 5.70 -1.06 -26.49
C THR A 228 7.22 -1.14 -26.55
N GLN A 229 7.92 -0.12 -26.06
CA GLN A 229 9.38 -0.13 -26.02
C GLN A 229 9.88 -1.17 -24.99
N PRO A 230 10.91 -1.96 -25.31
CA PRO A 230 11.57 -2.79 -24.32
C PRO A 230 12.16 -1.91 -23.23
N VAL A 231 12.10 -2.38 -21.98
CA VAL A 231 12.77 -1.72 -20.86
C VAL A 231 14.26 -2.06 -20.97
N ASP A 232 15.12 -1.05 -21.10
CA ASP A 232 16.57 -1.26 -21.09
C ASP A 232 16.99 -1.82 -19.71
N ASP A 233 17.65 -2.98 -19.71
CA ASP A 233 18.14 -3.70 -18.50
C ASP A 233 19.27 -2.97 -17.77
#